data_AF-A0A377TTB6-F1
#
_entry.id   AF-A0A377TTB6-F1
#
_cell.length_a   1.000
_cell.length_b   1.000
_cell.length_c   1.000
_cell.angle_alpha   90.00
_cell.angle_beta   90.00
_cell.angle_gamma   90.00
#
_symmetry.space_group_name_H-M   'P 1'
#
loop_
_entity.id
_entity.type
_entity.pdbx_description
1 polymer ?
#
loop_
_entity_poly.entity_id
_entity_poly.type
_entity_poly.pdbx_seq_one_letter_code
_entity_poly.pdbx_strand_id
1 'polypeptide(L)'
;MPKEDLIWQDPLPAATHQPSAEDIASLKSAIAGAGLSVSELVSVAWASASTFRGGDKRGGANGARLALAPQKDWPVNAIASRCCRPCRRSSAPPAKRRWPILSCWPACRR
;
A
#
# COMPACT_ATOMS: atom_id res chain seq x y z
N MET A 1 -25.95 0.04 19.55
CA MET A 1 -25.62 -0.06 18.12
C MET A 1 -26.00 -1.46 17.63
N PRO A 2 -26.64 -1.60 16.47
CA PRO A 2 -26.80 -2.89 15.80
C PRO A 2 -25.43 -3.56 15.61
N LYS A 3 -25.36 -4.87 15.82
CA LYS A 3 -24.10 -5.65 15.70
C LYS A 3 -23.85 -6.18 14.29
N GLU A 4 -24.77 -5.92 13.37
CA GLU A 4 -24.74 -6.43 12.00
C GLU A 4 -23.99 -5.47 11.08
N ASP A 5 -23.08 -6.02 10.27
CA ASP A 5 -22.35 -5.27 9.25
C ASP A 5 -23.25 -5.02 8.03
N LEU A 6 -23.70 -3.77 7.89
CA LEU A 6 -24.55 -3.37 6.78
C LEU A 6 -23.69 -2.92 5.59
N ILE A 7 -24.02 -3.39 4.39
CA ILE A 7 -23.27 -3.10 3.15
C ILE A 7 -23.11 -1.59 2.91
N TRP A 8 -24.15 -0.81 3.23
CA TRP A 8 -24.11 0.64 3.05
C TRP A 8 -23.15 1.34 4.01
N GLN A 9 -22.67 0.72 5.08
CA GLN A 9 -21.70 1.33 6.01
C GLN A 9 -20.25 1.23 5.52
N ASP A 10 -20.02 0.60 4.36
CA ASP A 10 -18.68 0.36 3.81
C ASP A 10 -17.74 -0.32 4.84
N PRO A 11 -18.14 -1.49 5.41
CA PRO A 11 -17.44 -2.12 6.52
C PRO A 11 -15.98 -2.45 6.16
N LEU A 12 -15.11 -2.29 7.16
CA LEU A 12 -13.69 -2.62 7.04
C LEU A 12 -13.40 -3.88 7.87
N PRO A 13 -12.62 -4.84 7.34
CA PRO A 13 -12.20 -5.99 8.14
C PRO A 13 -11.35 -5.52 9.32
N ALA A 14 -11.42 -6.26 10.42
CA ALA A 14 -10.57 -6.01 11.57
C ALA A 14 -9.08 -6.08 11.17
N ALA A 15 -8.27 -5.20 11.75
CA ALA A 15 -6.84 -5.19 11.49
C ALA A 15 -6.21 -6.52 11.94
N THR A 16 -5.60 -7.23 11.00
CA THR A 16 -4.90 -8.50 11.27
C THR A 16 -3.44 -8.31 11.68
N HIS A 17 -2.89 -7.10 11.47
CA HIS A 17 -1.48 -6.80 11.68
C HIS A 17 -1.31 -5.53 12.52
N GLN A 18 -0.47 -5.61 13.53
CA GLN A 18 -0.03 -4.48 14.35
C GLN A 18 1.43 -4.16 13.99
N PRO A 19 1.70 -3.18 13.12
CA PRO A 19 3.07 -2.84 12.74
C PRO A 19 3.80 -2.17 13.90
N SER A 20 5.02 -2.63 14.18
CA SER A 20 5.94 -1.95 15.10
C SER A 20 6.62 -0.74 14.42
N ALA A 21 7.30 0.10 15.21
CA ALA A 21 8.07 1.22 14.66
C ALA A 21 9.19 0.76 13.70
N GLU A 22 9.76 -0.42 13.96
CA GLU A 22 10.82 -1.03 13.15
C GLU A 22 10.29 -1.52 11.80
N ASP A 23 9.07 -2.08 11.78
CA ASP A 23 8.39 -2.48 10.54
C ASP A 23 8.12 -1.27 9.64
N ILE A 24 7.71 -0.14 10.23
CA ILE A 24 7.48 1.11 9.51
C ILE A 24 8.79 1.64 8.90
N ALA A 25 9.90 1.60 9.64
CA ALA A 25 11.21 2.02 9.14
C ALA A 25 11.70 1.13 7.97
N SER A 26 11.49 -0.19 8.10
CA SER A 26 11.81 -1.17 7.06
C SER A 26 10.98 -0.95 5.80
N LEU A 27 9.68 -0.68 5.94
CA LEU A 27 8.77 -0.39 4.82
C LEU A 27 9.13 0.92 4.11
N LYS A 28 9.47 1.98 4.85
CA LYS A 28 9.94 3.25 4.25
C LYS A 28 11.18 3.03 3.38
N SER A 29 12.14 2.25 3.87
CA SER A 29 13.36 1.91 3.13
C SER A 29 13.05 1.08 1.88
N ALA A 30 12.13 0.11 1.98
CA ALA A 30 11.68 -0.68 0.84
C ALA A 30 10.96 0.16 -0.23
N ILE A 31 10.12 1.12 0.18
CA ILE A 31 9.43 2.04 -0.75
C ILE A 31 10.44 2.95 -1.44
N ALA A 32 11.43 3.48 -0.71
CA ALA A 32 12.50 4.29 -1.29
C ALA A 32 13.34 3.50 -2.32
N GLY A 33 13.58 2.21 -2.07
CA GLY A 33 14.29 1.32 -2.99
C GLY A 33 13.46 0.76 -4.16
N ALA A 34 12.15 1.06 -4.22
CA ALA A 34 11.25 0.49 -5.24
C ALA A 34 11.39 1.13 -6.64
N GLY A 35 12.24 2.15 -6.79
CA GLY A 35 12.47 2.84 -8.06
C GLY A 35 11.28 3.69 -8.53
N LEU A 36 10.41 4.11 -7.61
CA LEU A 36 9.26 4.96 -7.88
C LEU A 36 9.66 6.43 -7.86
N SER A 37 9.14 7.21 -8.81
CA SER A 37 9.35 8.65 -8.80
C SER A 37 8.57 9.32 -7.67
N VAL A 38 9.05 10.49 -7.22
CA VAL A 38 8.34 11.30 -6.22
C VAL A 38 6.93 11.65 -6.69
N SER A 39 6.75 11.96 -7.97
CA SER A 39 5.45 12.26 -8.57
C SER A 39 4.50 11.05 -8.46
N GLU A 40 4.95 9.84 -8.75
CA GLU A 40 4.12 8.63 -8.63
C GLU A 40 3.73 8.34 -7.17
N LEU A 41 4.65 8.54 -6.21
CA LEU A 41 4.35 8.37 -4.78
C LEU A 41 3.29 9.36 -4.31
N VAL A 42 3.43 10.64 -4.69
CA VAL A 42 2.47 11.70 -4.34
C VAL A 42 1.12 11.44 -5.01
N SER A 43 1.09 11.06 -6.29
CA SER A 43 -0.15 10.76 -7.02
C SER A 43 -0.91 9.59 -6.41
N VAL A 44 -0.22 8.51 -6.00
CA VAL A 44 -0.87 7.36 -5.32
C VAL A 44 -1.44 7.77 -3.97
N ALA A 45 -0.65 8.47 -3.15
CA ALA A 45 -1.08 8.90 -1.83
C ALA A 45 -2.31 9.81 -1.94
N TRP A 46 -2.27 10.79 -2.84
CA TRP A 46 -3.36 11.73 -3.09
C TRP A 46 -4.62 11.03 -3.62
N ALA A 47 -4.49 10.16 -4.64
CA ALA A 47 -5.62 9.45 -5.21
C ALA A 47 -6.35 8.57 -4.17
N SER A 48 -5.62 8.02 -3.20
CA SER A 48 -6.21 7.22 -2.13
C SER A 48 -6.97 8.07 -1.09
N ALA A 49 -6.41 9.22 -0.68
CA ALA A 49 -6.93 10.03 0.41
C ALA A 49 -8.01 11.05 -0.01
N SER A 50 -7.94 11.54 -1.25
CA SER A 50 -8.80 12.63 -1.75
C SER A 50 -10.26 12.23 -1.97
N THR A 51 -10.62 10.95 -1.79
CA THR A 51 -12.01 10.49 -1.86
C THR A 51 -12.81 10.78 -0.58
N PHE A 52 -12.15 11.26 0.48
CA PHE A 52 -12.82 11.59 1.74
C PHE A 52 -13.75 12.80 1.60
N ARG A 53 -14.98 12.67 2.11
CA ARG A 53 -15.98 13.73 2.11
C ARG A 53 -16.40 14.06 3.54
N GLY A 54 -16.27 15.33 3.93
CA GLY A 54 -16.58 15.79 5.29
C GLY A 54 -18.06 15.69 5.68
N GLY A 55 -18.97 15.73 4.70
CA GLY A 55 -20.42 15.72 4.95
C GLY A 55 -20.95 14.37 5.44
N ASP A 56 -20.60 13.28 4.77
CA ASP A 56 -21.06 11.92 5.08
C ASP A 56 -19.96 11.03 5.70
N LYS A 57 -18.76 11.58 5.90
CA LYS A 57 -17.56 10.91 6.44
C LYS A 57 -17.17 9.64 5.67
N ARG A 58 -17.58 9.53 4.40
CA ARG A 58 -17.22 8.41 3.53
C ARG A 58 -15.91 8.66 2.81
N GLY A 59 -15.31 7.56 2.34
CA GLY A 59 -14.09 7.58 1.55
C GLY A 59 -12.81 7.68 2.40
N GLY A 60 -11.75 8.16 1.77
CA GLY A 60 -10.40 8.21 2.33
C GLY A 60 -9.57 6.96 2.00
N ALA A 61 -8.35 6.93 2.53
CA ALA A 61 -7.36 5.89 2.21
C ALA A 61 -7.63 4.53 2.90
N ASN A 62 -8.52 4.50 3.89
CA ASN A 62 -8.83 3.30 4.65
C ASN A 62 -9.52 2.24 3.77
N GLY A 63 -9.07 0.99 3.90
CA GLY A 63 -9.55 -0.14 3.10
C GLY A 63 -8.90 -0.31 1.73
N ALA A 64 -7.91 0.53 1.36
CA ALA A 64 -7.15 0.42 0.11
C ALA A 64 -8.04 0.27 -1.15
N ARG A 65 -9.18 0.97 -1.15
CA ARG A 65 -10.22 0.87 -2.20
C ARG A 65 -9.73 1.27 -3.59
N LEU A 66 -8.66 2.07 -3.67
CA LEU A 66 -7.97 2.42 -4.91
C LEU A 66 -7.49 1.19 -5.70
N ALA A 67 -7.20 0.07 -5.02
CA ALA A 67 -6.79 -1.16 -5.67
C ALA A 67 -7.97 -2.07 -6.10
N LEU A 68 -9.20 -1.68 -5.81
CA LEU A 68 -10.43 -2.41 -6.11
C LEU A 68 -11.19 -1.70 -7.25
N ALA A 69 -12.02 -2.45 -7.97
CA ALA A 69 -12.99 -1.85 -8.88
C ALA A 69 -14.08 -1.11 -8.07
N PRO A 70 -14.60 0.04 -8.55
CA PRO A 70 -14.31 0.71 -9.82
C PRO A 70 -13.15 1.72 -9.76
N GLN A 71 -12.63 2.07 -8.58
CA GLN A 71 -11.66 3.16 -8.41
C GLN A 71 -10.34 2.92 -9.14
N LYS A 72 -9.92 1.65 -9.29
CA LYS A 72 -8.73 1.27 -10.04
C LYS A 72 -8.80 1.61 -11.54
N ASP A 73 -10.02 1.69 -12.09
CA ASP A 73 -10.27 1.85 -13.53
C ASP A 73 -10.66 3.29 -13.90
N TRP A 74 -10.67 4.22 -12.94
CA TRP A 74 -10.96 5.62 -13.22
C TRP A 74 -9.83 6.29 -14.01
N PRO A 75 -10.13 7.14 -15.02
CA PRO A 75 -9.11 7.80 -15.83
C PRO A 75 -8.12 8.64 -14.99
N VAL A 76 -8.62 9.31 -13.95
CA VAL A 76 -7.82 10.13 -13.03
C VAL A 76 -6.81 9.29 -12.21
N ASN A 77 -7.05 7.99 -12.06
CA ASN A 77 -6.23 7.07 -11.27
C ASN A 77 -5.29 6.20 -12.11
N ALA A 78 -5.13 6.48 -13.40
CA ALA A 78 -4.29 5.68 -14.29
C ALA A 78 -2.81 5.59 -13.82
N ILE A 79 -2.26 6.68 -13.30
CA ILE A 79 -0.90 6.72 -12.75
C ILE A 79 -0.84 5.95 -11.42
N ALA A 80 -1.83 6.16 -10.56
CA ALA A 80 -1.86 5.55 -9.24
C ALA A 80 -2.05 4.02 -9.28
N SER A 81 -2.91 3.53 -10.18
CA SER A 81 -3.16 2.09 -10.39
C SER A 81 -1.92 1.35 -10.89
N ARG A 82 -1.06 2.01 -11.69
CA ARG A 82 0.23 1.47 -12.16
C ARG A 82 1.22 1.25 -11.00
N CYS A 83 1.31 2.22 -10.10
CA CYS A 83 2.25 2.23 -8.98
C CYS A 83 1.81 1.33 -7.80
N CYS A 84 0.51 1.00 -7.69
CA CYS A 84 0.01 0.03 -6.71
C CYS A 84 0.56 -1.40 -6.88
N ARG A 85 0.99 -1.81 -8.09
CA ARG A 85 1.49 -3.17 -8.34
C ARG A 85 2.84 -3.46 -7.65
N PRO A 86 3.89 -2.62 -7.80
CA PRO A 86 5.12 -2.75 -7.02
C PRO A 86 4.90 -2.66 -5.50
N CYS A 87 4.05 -1.73 -5.05
CA CYS A 87 3.80 -1.50 -3.63
C CYS A 87 3.12 -2.71 -2.94
N ARG A 88 2.21 -3.42 -3.63
CA ARG A 88 1.65 -4.70 -3.15
C ARG A 88 2.72 -5.78 -2.93
N ARG A 89 3.82 -5.73 -3.67
CA ARG A 89 4.91 -6.70 -3.55
C ARG A 89 5.83 -6.38 -2.37
N SER A 90 5.99 -5.10 -2.03
CA SER A 90 6.77 -4.66 -0.88
C SER A 90 6.03 -4.77 0.46
N SER A 91 4.69 -4.82 0.47
CA SER A 91 3.88 -4.98 1.69
C SER A 91 3.65 -6.43 2.13
N ALA A 92 4.12 -7.42 1.37
CA ALA A 92 4.08 -8.82 1.79
C ALA A 92 5.15 -9.08 2.87
N PRO A 93 4.82 -9.76 3.99
CA PRO A 93 5.77 -9.99 5.07
C PRO A 93 7.01 -10.73 4.55
N PRO A 94 8.23 -10.36 4.98
CA PRO A 94 9.48 -11.00 4.57
C PRO A 94 9.65 -12.44 5.09
N ALA A 95 8.60 -13.09 5.60
CA ALA A 95 8.66 -14.40 6.25
C ALA A 95 8.78 -15.60 5.28
N LYS A 96 8.98 -15.39 3.98
CA LYS A 96 9.28 -16.48 3.01
C LYS A 96 10.43 -16.15 2.05
N ARG A 97 11.34 -15.24 2.41
CA ARG A 97 12.66 -15.20 1.77
C ARG A 97 13.58 -16.14 2.54
N ARG A 98 13.43 -17.43 2.24
CA ARG A 98 14.36 -18.47 2.65
C ARG A 98 15.71 -18.12 2.02
N TRP A 99 16.59 -17.48 2.79
CA TRP A 99 18.01 -17.44 2.49
C TRP A 99 18.52 -18.89 2.61
N PRO A 100 18.92 -19.48 1.49
CA PRO A 100 20.33 -19.76 1.27
C PRO A 100 20.71 -19.19 -0.12
N ILE A 101 21.77 -18.43 -0.25
CA ILE A 101 23.12 -18.98 -0.39
C ILE A 101 24.10 -18.00 0.25
N LEU A 102 24.64 -18.42 1.40
CA LEU A 102 25.98 -18.04 1.83
C LEU A 102 26.97 -18.52 0.76
N SER A 103 27.29 -17.70 -0.24
CA SER A 103 28.62 -17.68 -0.90
C SER A 103 28.73 -16.45 -1.80
N CYS A 104 29.92 -15.84 -1.85
CA CYS A 104 30.33 -14.75 -2.75
C CYS A 104 30.04 -13.30 -2.30
N TRP A 105 30.49 -12.96 -1.11
CA TRP A 105 31.53 -11.93 -1.02
C TRP A 105 32.90 -12.64 -1.13
N PRO A 106 34.01 -12.06 -1.64
CA PRO A 106 34.26 -10.65 -1.99
C PRO A 106 35.21 -10.42 -3.22
N ALA A 107 34.87 -9.64 -4.25
CA ALA A 107 35.88 -9.07 -5.20
C ALA A 107 35.29 -8.06 -6.20
N CYS A 108 36.12 -7.10 -6.61
CA CYS A 108 35.89 -5.99 -7.57
C CYS A 108 34.99 -4.86 -7.04
N ARG A 109 35.48 -3.73 -6.52
CA ARG A 109 36.56 -2.87 -7.06
C ARG A 109 36.54 -2.80 -8.59
N ARG A 110 35.70 -1.92 -9.12
CA ARG A 110 36.09 -0.77 -9.96
C ARG A 110 34.98 0.26 -9.90
#